data_AF-A0A2M8J0F0-F1
#
_entry.id   AF-A0A2M8J0F0-F1
#
_cell.length_a   1.000
_cell.length_b   1.000
_cell.length_c   1.000
_cell.angle_alpha   90.00
_cell.angle_beta   90.00
_cell.angle_gamma   90.00
#
_symmetry.space_group_name_H-M   'P 1'
#
loop_
_entity.id
_entity.type
_entity.pdbx_description
1 polymer ?
#
loop_
_entity_poly.entity_id
_entity_poly.type
_entity_poly.pdbx_seq_one_letter_code
_entity_poly.pdbx_strand_id
1 'polypeptide(L)'
;MADHFLSKIRVANSDFAEHGGRAVLDQYDRLRALLTERAGPEVADLFAEPLISRGNDTAPATVSWYAAQPGEARPLENLPPAEREQAERYLADHLRPLRGLAG
;
A
#
# COMPACT_ATOMS: atom_id res chain seq x y z
N MET A 1 10.43 6.50 6.27
CA MET A 1 9.85 5.19 6.60
C MET A 1 8.66 5.45 7.49
N ALA A 2 7.50 4.95 7.10
CA ALA A 2 6.29 4.97 7.90
C ALA A 2 6.51 4.21 9.23
N ASP A 3 5.96 4.75 10.31
CA ASP A 3 6.34 4.33 11.67
C ASP A 3 5.49 3.17 12.23
N HIS A 4 4.37 2.84 11.58
CA HIS A 4 3.37 1.93 12.14
C HIS A 4 3.25 0.63 11.37
N PHE A 5 3.71 -0.48 11.95
CA PHE A 5 3.59 -1.81 11.35
C PHE A 5 2.12 -2.23 11.20
N LEU A 6 1.75 -2.70 10.00
CA LEU A 6 0.41 -3.22 9.70
C LEU A 6 0.41 -4.74 9.67
N SER A 7 1.19 -5.32 8.75
CA SER A 7 1.18 -6.75 8.50
C SER A 7 2.46 -7.19 7.82
N LYS A 8 2.70 -8.50 7.82
CA LYS A 8 3.79 -9.13 7.09
C LYS A 8 3.25 -10.33 6.34
N ILE A 9 3.59 -10.39 5.06
CA ILE A 9 3.19 -11.50 4.18
C ILE A 9 4.43 -12.20 3.61
N ARG A 10 4.30 -13.50 3.35
CA ARG A 10 5.27 -14.25 2.55
C ARG A 10 4.87 -14.13 1.09
N VAL A 11 5.87 -13.99 0.23
CA VAL A 11 5.70 -13.87 -1.23
C VAL A 11 6.74 -14.72 -1.93
N ALA A 12 6.45 -15.16 -3.14
CA ALA A 12 7.44 -15.65 -4.09
C ALA A 12 8.01 -14.49 -4.90
N ASN A 13 9.22 -14.66 -5.44
CA ASN A 13 9.80 -13.65 -6.33
C ASN A 13 8.96 -13.43 -7.60
N SER A 14 8.20 -14.44 -8.03
CA SER A 14 7.24 -14.35 -9.14
C SER A 14 6.02 -13.49 -8.86
N ASP A 15 5.73 -13.18 -7.60
CA ASP A 15 4.53 -12.41 -7.21
C ASP A 15 4.74 -10.90 -7.40
N PHE A 16 5.98 -10.45 -7.60
CA PHE A 16 6.28 -9.04 -7.82
C PHE A 16 5.94 -8.63 -9.25
N ALA A 17 4.95 -7.76 -9.40
CA ALA A 17 4.74 -7.03 -10.66
C ALA A 17 5.96 -6.15 -10.97
N GLU A 18 6.36 -6.11 -12.23
CA GLU A 18 7.50 -5.32 -12.71
C GLU A 18 7.07 -4.16 -13.61
N HIS A 19 7.80 -3.06 -13.51
CA HIS A 19 7.70 -1.94 -14.45
C HIS A 19 9.10 -1.40 -14.73
N GLY A 20 9.51 -1.39 -16.00
CA GLY A 20 10.87 -0.98 -16.37
C GLY A 20 11.97 -1.90 -15.83
N GLY A 21 11.71 -3.21 -15.73
CA GLY A 21 12.67 -4.22 -15.28
C GLY A 21 12.99 -4.20 -13.78
N ARG A 22 12.15 -3.55 -12.97
CA ARG A 22 12.24 -3.52 -11.50
C ARG A 22 10.88 -3.80 -10.90
N ALA A 23 10.85 -4.46 -9.74
CA ALA A 23 9.60 -4.65 -9.02
C ALA A 23 8.98 -3.29 -8.66
N VAL A 24 7.66 -3.17 -8.84
CA VAL A 24 6.92 -1.93 -8.55
C VAL A 24 7.11 -1.51 -7.09
N LEU A 25 7.18 -2.47 -6.17
CA LEU A 25 7.39 -2.19 -4.74
C LEU A 25 8.78 -1.60 -4.42
N ASP A 26 9.82 -1.85 -5.23
CA ASP A 26 11.12 -1.15 -5.10
C ASP A 26 11.06 0.32 -5.59
N GLN A 27 9.98 0.68 -6.28
CA GLN A 27 9.75 2.02 -6.82
C GLN A 27 8.75 2.80 -5.95
N TYR A 28 8.55 2.40 -4.69
CA TYR A 28 7.57 3.01 -3.79
C TYR A 28 7.73 4.54 -3.67
N ASP A 29 8.96 5.05 -3.53
CA ASP A 29 9.19 6.50 -3.44
C ASP A 29 8.68 7.24 -4.68
N ARG A 30 8.88 6.66 -5.87
CA ARG A 30 8.38 7.21 -7.14
C ARG A 30 6.85 7.16 -7.20
N LEU A 31 6.25 6.05 -6.76
CA LEU A 31 4.79 5.92 -6.67
C LEU A 31 4.22 6.95 -5.69
N ARG A 32 4.80 7.09 -4.50
CA ARG A 32 4.37 8.05 -3.48
C ARG A 32 4.51 9.50 -3.96
N ALA A 33 5.58 9.82 -4.69
CA ALA A 33 5.74 11.13 -5.32
C ALA A 33 4.63 11.40 -6.34
N LEU A 34 4.31 10.43 -7.20
CA LEU A 34 3.22 10.55 -8.17
C LEU A 34 1.85 10.72 -7.48
N LEU A 35 1.57 9.93 -6.44
CA LEU A 35 0.33 10.04 -5.67
C LEU A 35 0.20 11.42 -5.01
N THR A 36 1.29 11.90 -4.40
CA THR A 36 1.34 13.24 -3.79
C THR A 36 1.11 14.33 -4.82
N GLU A 37 1.75 14.26 -5.98
CA GLU A 37 1.59 15.24 -7.06
C GLU A 37 0.16 15.28 -7.60
N ARG A 38 -0.48 14.12 -7.75
CA ARG A 38 -1.79 14.01 -8.41
C ARG A 38 -2.99 14.16 -7.49
N ALA A 39 -2.86 13.75 -6.23
CA ALA A 39 -3.97 13.67 -5.29
C ALA A 39 -3.66 14.27 -3.90
N GLY A 40 -2.45 14.80 -3.71
CA GLY A 40 -2.02 15.40 -2.45
C GLY A 40 -1.45 14.38 -1.44
N PRO A 41 -0.79 14.87 -0.38
CA PRO A 41 -0.11 14.03 0.60
C PRO A 41 -1.08 13.16 1.42
N GLU A 42 -2.28 13.67 1.72
CA GLU A 42 -3.31 12.89 2.45
C GLU A 42 -3.67 11.60 1.71
N VAL A 43 -3.86 11.67 0.39
CA VAL A 43 -4.17 10.49 -0.42
C VAL A 43 -2.96 9.56 -0.55
N ALA A 44 -1.75 10.12 -0.66
CA ALA A 44 -0.53 9.32 -0.68
C ALA A 44 -0.34 8.52 0.63
N ASP A 45 -0.73 9.09 1.77
CA ASP A 45 -0.64 8.46 3.09
C ASP A 45 -1.66 7.32 3.30
N LEU A 46 -2.68 7.18 2.44
CA LEU A 46 -3.57 6.02 2.42
C LEU A 46 -2.88 4.73 1.94
N PHE A 47 -1.74 4.85 1.28
CA PHE A 47 -0.99 3.71 0.75
C PHE A 47 0.16 3.33 1.69
N ALA A 48 0.12 2.08 2.18
CA ALA A 48 1.15 1.53 3.04
C ALA A 48 2.51 1.44 2.32
N GLU A 49 3.58 1.74 3.06
CA GLU A 49 4.97 1.61 2.62
C GLU A 49 5.41 0.14 2.71
N PRO A 50 5.89 -0.47 1.59
CA PRO A 50 6.41 -1.82 1.57
C PRO A 50 7.89 -1.84 2.00
N LEU A 51 8.23 -2.75 2.91
CA LEU A 51 9.60 -3.14 3.21
C LEU A 51 9.81 -4.57 2.73
N ILE A 52 10.54 -4.71 1.61
CA ILE A 52 10.81 -6.00 0.99
C ILE A 52 12.05 -6.64 1.64
N SER A 53 11.91 -7.87 2.13
CA SER A 53 13.02 -8.75 2.44
C SER A 53 13.02 -9.88 1.43
N ARG A 54 14.00 -9.92 0.52
CA ARG A 54 14.05 -10.91 -0.56
C ARG A 54 14.36 -12.34 -0.10
N GLY A 55 14.61 -12.53 1.19
CA GLY A 55 14.99 -13.84 1.72
C GLY A 55 16.35 -14.29 1.17
N ASN A 56 16.61 -15.58 1.27
CA ASN A 56 17.79 -16.25 0.73
C ASN A 56 17.43 -17.72 0.42
N ASP A 57 18.40 -18.57 0.11
CA ASP A 57 18.17 -20.00 -0.19
C ASP A 57 17.48 -20.79 0.94
N THR A 58 17.38 -20.20 2.14
CA THR A 58 16.81 -20.84 3.34
C THR A 58 15.54 -20.15 3.85
N ALA A 59 15.39 -18.84 3.62
CA ALA A 59 14.26 -18.04 4.10
C ALA A 59 13.45 -17.48 2.92
N PRO A 60 12.12 -17.64 2.89
CA PRO A 60 11.28 -17.10 1.83
C PRO A 60 11.29 -15.57 1.84
N ALA A 61 11.04 -14.97 0.67
CA ALA A 61 10.83 -13.54 0.56
C ALA A 61 9.59 -13.11 1.35
N THR A 62 9.65 -11.92 1.94
CA THR A 62 8.56 -11.33 2.70
C THR A 62 8.41 -9.86 2.38
N VAL A 63 7.19 -9.35 2.53
CA VAL A 63 6.91 -7.91 2.50
C VAL A 63 6.27 -7.55 3.84
N SER A 64 6.88 -6.62 4.55
CA SER A 64 6.29 -5.97 5.72
C SER A 64 5.66 -4.65 5.28
N TRP A 65 4.46 -4.35 5.73
CA TRP A 65 3.72 -3.15 5.36
C TRP A 65 3.63 -2.20 6.55
N TYR A 66 3.84 -0.91 6.29
CA TYR A 66 3.80 0.14 7.31
C TYR A 66 2.85 1.27 6.90
N ALA A 67 2.03 1.77 7.83
CA ALA A 67 1.15 2.91 7.64
C ALA A 67 1.75 4.19 8.19
N ALA A 68 1.37 5.32 7.58
CA ALA A 68 1.70 6.65 8.07
C ALA A 68 0.98 7.00 9.38
N GLN A 69 -0.22 6.45 9.59
CA GLN A 69 -1.06 6.75 10.76
C GLN A 69 -1.01 5.62 11.80
N PRO A 70 -1.04 5.95 13.10
CA PRO A 70 -1.14 4.96 14.17
C PRO A 70 -2.54 4.34 14.20
N GLY A 71 -2.64 3.12 14.71
CA GLY A 71 -3.92 2.46 14.95
C GLY A 71 -3.82 0.94 14.89
N GLU A 72 -4.95 0.28 15.16
CA GLU A 72 -5.11 -1.16 14.95
C GLU A 72 -5.60 -1.40 13.52
N ALA A 73 -4.83 -2.14 12.72
CA ALA A 73 -5.21 -2.52 11.38
C ALA A 73 -6.38 -3.50 11.41
N ARG A 74 -7.45 -3.23 10.65
CA ARG A 74 -8.61 -4.11 10.51
C ARG A 74 -8.94 -4.33 9.04
N PRO A 75 -9.16 -5.59 8.60
CA PRO A 75 -9.70 -5.84 7.28
C PRO A 75 -11.06 -5.16 7.10
N LEU A 76 -11.31 -4.60 5.92
CA LEU A 76 -12.52 -3.83 5.63
C LEU A 76 -13.78 -4.69 5.79
N GLU A 77 -13.71 -5.97 5.47
CA GLU A 77 -14.78 -6.97 5.63
C GLU A 77 -15.13 -7.27 7.09
N ASN A 78 -14.23 -6.96 8.02
CA ASN A 78 -14.43 -7.19 9.46
C ASN A 78 -15.00 -5.95 10.17
N LEU A 79 -15.18 -4.83 9.47
CA LEU A 79 -15.81 -3.64 10.04
C LEU A 79 -17.33 -3.81 10.15
N PRO A 80 -17.98 -3.24 11.20
CA PRO A 80 -19.42 -3.11 11.25
C PRO A 80 -19.97 -2.43 9.98
N PRO A 81 -21.17 -2.79 9.49
CA PRO A 81 -21.68 -2.31 8.20
C PRO A 81 -21.65 -0.78 8.03
N ALA A 82 -22.00 -0.01 9.06
CA ALA A 82 -21.99 1.45 9.02
C ALA A 82 -20.57 2.04 8.92
N GLU A 83 -19.62 1.48 9.67
CA GLU A 83 -18.20 1.89 9.62
C GLU A 83 -17.58 1.54 8.27
N ARG A 84 -17.91 0.36 7.74
CA ARG A 84 -17.49 -0.07 6.41
C ARG A 84 -17.99 0.87 5.32
N GLU A 85 -19.28 1.20 5.32
CA GLU A 85 -19.86 2.13 4.33
C GLU A 85 -19.17 3.50 4.39
N GLN A 86 -18.90 3.99 5.60
CA GLN A 86 -18.17 5.26 5.79
C GLN A 86 -16.74 5.17 5.24
N ALA A 87 -16.01 4.10 5.53
CA ALA A 87 -14.65 3.89 5.03
C ALA A 87 -14.63 3.77 3.49
N GLU A 88 -15.56 3.01 2.89
CA GLU A 88 -15.67 2.86 1.44
C GLU A 88 -15.99 4.19 0.76
N ARG A 89 -16.91 5.00 1.33
CA ARG A 89 -17.22 6.33 0.81
C ARG A 89 -16.01 7.26 0.88
N TYR A 90 -15.33 7.29 2.02
CA TYR A 90 -14.11 8.06 2.21
C TYR A 90 -13.04 7.67 1.16
N LEU A 91 -12.74 6.37 1.02
CA LEU A 91 -11.78 5.89 0.03
C LEU A 91 -12.21 6.22 -1.40
N ALA A 92 -13.49 6.06 -1.74
CA ALA A 92 -14.00 6.34 -3.08
C ALA A 92 -13.87 7.83 -3.46
N ASP A 93 -14.08 8.74 -2.51
CA ASP A 93 -13.91 10.18 -2.71
C ASP A 93 -12.43 10.56 -2.86
N HIS A 94 -11.57 10.07 -1.98
CA HIS A 94 -10.14 10.42 -1.95
C HIS A 94 -9.34 9.78 -3.08
N LEU A 95 -9.74 8.60 -3.55
CA LEU A 95 -9.06 7.91 -4.67
C LEU A 95 -9.62 8.32 -6.04
N ARG A 96 -10.68 9.15 -6.10
CA ARG A 96 -11.25 9.63 -7.36
C ARG A 96 -10.22 10.28 -8.30
N PRO A 97 -9.27 11.13 -7.84
CA PRO A 97 -8.26 11.75 -8.71
C PRO A 97 -7.34 10.73 -9.40
N LEU A 98 -7.16 9.55 -8.80
CA LEU A 98 -6.25 8.52 -9.31
C LEU A 98 -6.87 7.66 -10.42
N ARG A 99 -8.20 7.72 -10.63
CA ARG A 99 -8.89 6.93 -11.67
C ARG A 99 -8.36 7.24 -13.07
N GLY A 100 -7.87 8.46 -13.31
CA GLY A 100 -7.26 8.86 -14.57
C GLY A 100 -5.85 8.31 -14.81
N LEU A 101 -5.23 7.63 -13.84
CA LEU A 101 -3.92 6.99 -13.98
C LEU A 101 -4.01 5.55 -14.53
N ALA A 102 -5.20 4.95 -14.53
CA ALA A 102 -5.44 3.59 -15.00
C ALA A 102 -5.70 3.50 -16.52
N GLY A 103 -5.37 4.55 -17.27
CA GLY A 103 -5.59 4.67 -18.72
C GLY A 103 -4.31 4.56 -19.53
#